data_AF-A0A3D0N1N2-F1
#
_entry.id   AF-A0A3D0N1N2-F1
#
_cell.length_a   1.000
_cell.length_b   1.000
_cell.length_c   1.000
_cell.angle_alpha   90.00
_cell.angle_beta   90.00
_cell.angle_gamma   90.00
#
_symmetry.space_group_name_H-M   'P 1'
#
loop_
_entity.id
_entity.type
_entity.pdbx_description
1 polymer ?
#
loop_
_entity_poly.entity_id
_entity_poly.type
_entity_poly.pdbx_seq_one_letter_code
_entity_poly.pdbx_strand_id
1 'polypeptide(L)'
;MSHEEEARWLRETIDRLPMANCCGCDGCAARCMGGLAITRSEFEAICEYFGGPMFMPAARAYQCMGAPCEFKERSSPRCIIYPVRPLICRLFGIVEWLPCPMGTVPTLVPDGPRVMQRYRQFERRTFREWARNSVAGDRGETA
;
A
#
# COMPACT_ATOMS: atom_id res chain seq x y z
N MET A 1 -7.33 -3.79 -18.71
CA MET A 1 -6.03 -4.40 -18.37
C MET A 1 -6.33 -5.59 -17.49
N SER A 2 -5.72 -6.74 -17.76
CA SER A 2 -6.00 -7.95 -17.00
C SER A 2 -5.35 -7.91 -15.61
N HIS A 3 -5.89 -8.69 -14.68
CA HIS A 3 -5.31 -8.83 -13.34
C HIS A 3 -3.87 -9.39 -13.38
N GLU A 4 -3.57 -10.27 -14.34
CA GLU A 4 -2.23 -10.82 -14.51
C GLU A 4 -1.22 -9.77 -15.00
N GLU A 5 -1.63 -8.88 -15.91
CA GLU A 5 -0.80 -7.76 -16.36
C GLU A 5 -0.48 -6.79 -15.21
N GLU A 6 -1.46 -6.54 -14.34
CA GLU A 6 -1.29 -5.76 -13.11
C GLU A 6 -0.28 -6.39 -12.18
N ALA A 7 -0.49 -7.65 -11.80
CA ALA A 7 0.37 -8.38 -10.88
C ALA A 7 1.81 -8.47 -11.39
N ARG A 8 2.00 -8.74 -12.69
CA ARG A 8 3.33 -8.78 -13.32
C ARG A 8 4.01 -7.42 -13.26
N TRP A 9 3.31 -6.36 -13.70
CA TRP A 9 3.89 -5.02 -13.73
C TRP A 9 4.26 -4.52 -12.32
N LEU A 10 3.41 -4.76 -11.32
CA LEU A 10 3.68 -4.38 -9.92
C LEU A 10 4.93 -5.05 -9.40
N ARG A 11 5.05 -6.38 -9.59
CA ARG A 11 6.21 -7.16 -9.16
C ARG A 11 7.50 -6.63 -9.77
N GLU A 12 7.54 -6.53 -11.09
CA GLU A 12 8.71 -6.01 -11.81
C GLU A 12 9.06 -4.58 -11.40
N THR A 13 8.06 -3.75 -11.10
CA THR A 13 8.29 -2.37 -10.65
C THR A 13 8.87 -2.35 -9.24
N ILE A 14 8.31 -3.12 -8.31
CA ILE A 14 8.76 -3.21 -6.92
C ILE A 14 10.19 -3.76 -6.84
N ASP A 15 10.51 -4.81 -7.61
CA ASP A 15 11.83 -5.44 -7.63
C ASP A 15 12.94 -4.49 -8.10
N ARG A 16 12.58 -3.46 -8.89
CA ARG A 16 13.50 -2.43 -9.38
C ARG A 16 13.66 -1.24 -8.44
N LEU A 17 12.84 -1.10 -7.40
CA LEU A 17 12.93 0.05 -6.48
C LEU A 17 14.18 -0.07 -5.59
N PRO A 18 14.98 0.99 -5.46
CA PRO A 18 16.17 0.97 -4.61
C PRO A 18 15.80 0.94 -3.13
N MET A 19 16.35 -0.02 -2.38
CA MET A 19 16.12 -0.14 -0.93
C MET A 19 17.36 0.20 -0.05
N ALA A 20 18.53 0.45 -0.66
CA ALA A 20 19.81 0.36 0.04
C ALA A 20 20.13 1.45 1.09
N ASN A 21 19.42 2.59 1.09
CA ASN A 21 19.78 3.73 1.94
C ASN A 21 18.82 3.98 3.12
N CYS A 22 17.81 3.12 3.32
CA CYS A 22 16.91 3.22 4.47
C CYS A 22 17.50 2.51 5.68
N CYS A 23 17.72 3.23 6.79
CA CYS A 23 18.26 2.67 8.04
C CYS A 23 17.22 1.93 8.90
N GLY A 24 15.98 1.77 8.42
CA GLY A 24 14.93 1.04 9.14
C GLY A 24 14.34 1.76 10.35
N CYS A 25 14.55 3.09 10.49
CA CYS A 25 13.85 3.88 11.50
C CYS A 25 12.32 3.91 11.24
N ASP A 26 11.55 4.37 12.21
CA ASP A 26 10.08 4.42 12.17
C ASP A 26 9.50 5.84 11.99
N GLY A 27 10.35 6.85 11.75
CA GLY A 27 9.93 8.25 11.58
C GLY A 27 8.95 8.49 10.43
N CYS A 28 8.93 7.61 9.42
CA CYS A 28 7.93 7.65 8.34
C CYS A 28 6.50 7.47 8.84
N ALA A 29 6.30 6.82 9.99
CA ALA A 29 4.99 6.57 10.59
C ALA A 29 4.25 7.83 11.06
N ALA A 30 4.97 8.95 11.21
CA ALA A 30 4.38 10.26 11.52
C ALA A 30 3.62 10.85 10.32
N ARG A 31 3.89 10.37 9.10
CA ARG A 31 3.28 10.83 7.85
C ARG A 31 2.33 9.81 7.22
N CYS A 32 2.14 8.66 7.86
CA CYS A 32 1.23 7.63 7.37
C CYS A 32 -0.23 8.08 7.42
N MET A 33 -0.82 8.27 6.25
CA MET A 33 -2.25 8.51 6.05
C MET A 33 -2.91 7.21 5.59
N GLY A 34 -4.18 6.98 5.92
CA GLY A 34 -4.94 5.92 5.25
C GLY A 34 -5.97 6.48 4.29
N GLY A 35 -6.94 5.64 3.91
CA GLY A 35 -7.76 5.90 2.73
C GLY A 35 -6.96 5.83 1.43
N LEU A 36 -5.77 5.19 1.45
CA LEU A 36 -4.98 4.96 0.27
C LEU A 36 -5.68 3.96 -0.63
N ALA A 37 -5.89 4.34 -1.89
CA ALA A 37 -6.38 3.44 -2.91
C ALA A 37 -5.23 2.54 -3.39
N ILE A 38 -5.44 1.22 -3.27
CA ILE A 38 -4.51 0.15 -3.64
C ILE A 38 -5.13 -0.70 -4.74
N THR A 39 -4.31 -1.37 -5.53
CA THR A 39 -4.79 -2.26 -6.58
C THR A 39 -5.32 -3.57 -6.01
N ARG A 40 -5.92 -4.41 -6.86
CA ARG A 40 -6.39 -5.72 -6.45
C ARG A 40 -5.23 -6.64 -6.05
N SER A 41 -4.15 -6.69 -6.84
CA SER A 41 -3.00 -7.52 -6.51
C SER A 41 -2.31 -7.09 -5.20
N GLU A 42 -2.30 -5.80 -4.89
CA GLU A 42 -1.78 -5.31 -3.60
C GLU A 42 -2.68 -5.69 -2.42
N PHE A 43 -4.00 -5.64 -2.61
CA PHE A 43 -4.96 -6.13 -1.61
C PHE A 43 -4.75 -7.63 -1.34
N GLU A 44 -4.65 -8.44 -2.40
CA GLU A 44 -4.43 -9.88 -2.29
C GLU A 44 -3.10 -10.20 -1.58
N ALA A 45 -2.02 -9.49 -1.91
CA ALA A 45 -0.72 -9.65 -1.24
C ALA A 45 -0.78 -9.29 0.26
N ILE A 46 -1.56 -8.28 0.65
CA ILE A 46 -1.78 -7.94 2.07
C ILE A 46 -2.58 -9.05 2.76
N CYS A 47 -3.64 -9.56 2.14
CA CYS A 47 -4.42 -10.67 2.70
C CYS A 47 -3.56 -11.94 2.86
N GLU A 48 -2.79 -12.31 1.84
CA GLU A 48 -1.88 -13.45 1.88
C GLU A 48 -0.86 -13.32 3.01
N TYR A 49 -0.27 -12.13 3.20
CA TYR A 49 0.65 -11.85 4.29
C TYR A 49 0.05 -12.08 5.69
N PHE A 50 -1.27 -11.91 5.85
CA PHE A 50 -1.98 -12.21 7.09
C PHE A 50 -2.58 -13.62 7.15
N GLY A 51 -2.30 -14.48 6.17
CA GLY A 51 -2.81 -15.85 6.12
C GLY A 51 -4.25 -15.96 5.63
N GLY A 52 -4.79 -14.94 4.95
CA GLY A 52 -6.08 -15.02 4.26
C GLY A 52 -6.94 -13.74 4.31
N PRO A 53 -8.15 -13.78 3.71
CA PRO A 53 -9.01 -12.61 3.54
C PRO A 53 -9.68 -12.11 4.83
N MET A 54 -9.57 -12.84 5.94
CA MET A 54 -10.22 -12.48 7.21
C MET A 54 -9.55 -11.32 7.97
N PHE A 55 -8.41 -10.80 7.48
CA PHE A 55 -7.80 -9.65 8.11
C PHE A 55 -8.60 -8.37 7.84
N MET A 56 -9.22 -7.84 8.89
CA MET A 56 -9.83 -6.51 8.88
C MET A 56 -9.05 -5.61 9.85
N PRO A 57 -8.31 -4.60 9.36
CA PRO A 57 -7.65 -3.67 10.25
C PRO A 57 -8.70 -2.97 11.12
N ALA A 58 -8.39 -2.79 12.40
CA ALA A 58 -9.34 -2.25 13.37
C ALA A 58 -9.99 -0.97 12.85
N ALA A 59 -11.31 -0.91 12.90
CA ALA A 59 -12.10 0.23 12.42
C ALA A 59 -11.55 1.54 13.00
N ARG A 60 -10.88 2.32 12.17
CA ARG A 60 -10.70 3.75 12.40
C ARG A 60 -11.78 4.44 11.58
N ALA A 61 -12.50 5.37 12.20
CA ALA A 61 -13.51 6.17 11.51
C ALA A 61 -12.85 6.94 10.36
N TYR A 62 -12.95 6.41 9.15
CA TYR A 62 -12.41 7.00 7.93
C TYR A 62 -13.53 7.76 7.22
N GLN A 63 -13.79 8.98 7.68
CA GLN A 63 -14.65 9.93 6.97
C GLN A 63 -13.97 11.30 6.78
N CYS A 64 -12.71 11.46 7.21
CA CYS A 64 -12.00 12.74 7.17
C CYS A 64 -10.64 12.57 6.48
N MET A 65 -10.27 13.50 5.59
CA MET A 65 -8.87 13.66 5.19
C MET A 65 -8.02 13.83 6.46
N GLY A 66 -6.97 13.02 6.61
CA GLY A 66 -6.05 13.08 7.77
C GLY A 66 -6.18 11.97 8.81
N ALA A 67 -7.07 10.98 8.62
CA ALA A 67 -7.08 9.81 9.50
C ALA A 67 -5.77 8.99 9.39
N PRO A 68 -5.24 8.47 10.51
CA PRO A 68 -3.97 7.74 10.53
C PRO A 68 -4.11 6.33 9.95
N CYS A 69 -3.15 5.91 9.14
CA CYS A 69 -3.17 4.63 8.40
C CYS A 69 -3.67 3.45 9.25
N GLU A 70 -4.57 2.64 8.68
CA GLU A 70 -5.20 1.50 9.37
C GLU A 70 -4.25 0.32 9.62
N PHE A 71 -3.10 0.30 8.96
CA PHE A 71 -2.01 -0.66 9.19
C PHE A 71 -0.89 -0.11 10.08
N LYS A 72 -1.12 1.01 10.78
CA LYS A 72 -0.22 1.48 11.82
C LYS A 72 -0.53 0.74 13.12
N GLU A 73 0.47 0.07 13.69
CA GLU A 73 0.38 -0.62 14.97
C GLU A 73 -0.16 0.32 16.07
N ARG A 74 -0.95 -0.20 17.00
CA ARG A 74 -1.59 0.65 18.02
C ARG A 74 -0.60 1.12 19.08
N SER A 75 0.29 0.22 19.50
CA SER A 75 1.24 0.41 20.59
C SER A 75 2.63 0.84 20.12
N SER A 76 2.87 0.90 18.82
CA SER A 76 4.17 1.31 18.26
C SER A 76 4.00 2.06 16.94
N PRO A 77 5.01 2.84 16.49
CA PRO A 77 4.97 3.47 15.18
C PRO A 77 5.16 2.47 14.01
N ARG A 78 5.24 1.15 14.26
CA ARG A 78 5.51 0.17 13.21
C ARG A 78 4.34 0.02 12.23
N CYS A 79 4.67 -0.17 10.97
CA CYS A 79 3.71 -0.58 9.95
C CYS A 79 3.60 -2.11 9.95
N ILE A 80 2.40 -2.64 10.21
CA ILE A 80 2.20 -4.09 10.32
C ILE A 80 2.28 -4.81 8.97
N ILE A 81 2.11 -4.08 7.85
CA ILE A 81 2.24 -4.59 6.48
C ILE A 81 3.56 -4.19 5.81
N TYR A 82 4.59 -3.81 6.57
CA TYR A 82 5.84 -3.27 6.00
C TYR A 82 6.43 -4.12 4.85
N PRO A 83 6.46 -5.48 4.94
CA PRO A 83 6.99 -6.34 3.88
C PRO A 83 6.17 -6.35 2.59
N VAL A 84 4.86 -6.11 2.68
CA VAL A 84 3.90 -6.12 1.55
C VAL A 84 3.26 -4.76 1.31
N ARG A 85 4.01 -3.68 1.60
CA ARG A 85 3.54 -2.32 1.37
C ARG A 85 3.12 -2.11 -0.10
N PRO A 86 1.99 -1.43 -0.34
CA PRO A 86 1.60 -0.97 -1.67
C PRO A 86 2.70 -0.12 -2.33
N LEU A 87 2.69 -0.05 -3.66
CA LEU A 87 3.64 0.70 -4.47
C LEU A 87 3.75 2.17 -4.01
N ILE A 88 2.63 2.83 -3.76
CA ILE A 88 2.62 4.22 -3.27
C ILE A 88 3.39 4.36 -1.95
N CYS A 89 3.30 3.37 -1.05
CA CYS A 89 4.02 3.35 0.22
C CYS A 89 5.50 2.99 0.04
N ARG A 90 5.88 2.27 -1.02
CA ARG A 90 7.27 1.94 -1.37
C ARG A 90 8.00 3.10 -2.03
N LEU A 91 7.29 3.95 -2.77
CA LEU A 91 7.82 5.19 -3.33
C LEU A 91 8.10 6.23 -2.23
N PHE A 92 7.44 6.12 -1.07
CA PHE A 92 7.67 7.02 0.04
C PHE A 92 9.10 6.90 0.57
N GLY A 93 9.84 8.02 0.52
CA GLY A 93 11.22 8.14 0.93
C GLY A 93 12.18 8.27 -0.25
N ILE A 94 11.77 7.90 -1.46
CA ILE A 94 12.68 7.74 -2.62
C ILE A 94 12.28 8.55 -3.86
N VAL A 95 11.17 9.29 -3.83
CA VAL A 95 10.73 10.22 -4.89
C VAL A 95 10.61 11.65 -4.33
N GLU A 96 10.77 12.66 -5.19
CA GLU A 96 10.79 14.08 -4.81
C GLU A 96 9.53 14.54 -4.06
N TRP A 97 8.35 14.07 -4.50
CA TRP A 97 7.05 14.46 -3.96
C TRP A 97 6.59 13.63 -2.75
N LEU A 98 7.37 12.60 -2.36
CA LEU A 98 7.23 11.85 -1.10
C LEU A 98 8.62 11.64 -0.48
N PRO A 99 9.28 12.70 0.02
CA PRO A 99 10.64 12.60 0.55
C PRO A 99 10.66 11.89 1.91
N CYS A 100 11.82 11.36 2.31
CA CYS A 100 11.99 10.80 3.66
C CYS A 100 11.80 11.92 4.70
N PRO A 101 10.87 11.79 5.66
CA PRO A 101 10.62 12.85 6.64
C PRO A 101 11.78 13.05 7.63
N MET A 102 12.69 12.08 7.72
CA MET A 102 13.90 12.16 8.53
C MET A 102 15.10 12.72 7.76
N GLY A 103 14.97 12.98 6.45
CA GLY A 103 16.08 13.46 5.61
C GLY A 103 17.21 12.46 5.41
N THR A 104 17.03 11.19 5.80
CA THR A 104 18.09 10.16 5.77
C THR A 104 18.21 9.43 4.44
N VAL A 105 17.18 9.51 3.58
CA VAL A 105 17.15 8.85 2.28
C VAL A 105 17.10 9.93 1.19
N PRO A 106 18.06 9.97 0.26
CA PRO A 106 18.01 10.90 -0.87
C PRO A 106 16.89 10.50 -1.84
N THR A 107 16.51 11.39 -2.74
CA THR A 107 15.66 11.03 -3.89
C THR A 107 16.44 10.09 -4.82
N LEU A 108 15.89 8.90 -5.07
CA LEU A 108 16.57 7.84 -5.83
C LEU A 108 15.81 7.44 -7.10
N VAL A 109 14.52 7.79 -7.20
CA VAL A 109 13.66 7.39 -8.32
C VAL A 109 13.16 8.65 -9.03
N PRO A 110 13.94 9.22 -9.97
CA PRO A 110 13.53 10.41 -10.72
C PRO A 110 12.33 10.14 -11.64
N ASP A 111 12.16 8.89 -12.12
CA ASP A 111 11.04 8.45 -12.96
C ASP A 111 9.75 8.13 -12.17
N GLY A 112 9.67 8.54 -10.90
CA GLY A 112 8.50 8.36 -10.05
C GLY A 112 7.16 8.81 -10.68
N PRO A 113 7.10 9.95 -11.39
CA PRO A 113 5.89 10.36 -12.11
C PRO A 113 5.42 9.35 -13.17
N ARG A 114 6.34 8.72 -13.92
CA ARG A 114 5.98 7.70 -14.94
C ARG A 114 5.45 6.43 -14.28
N VAL A 115 6.06 6.00 -13.18
CA VAL A 115 5.58 4.88 -12.36
C VAL A 115 4.15 5.15 -11.91
N MET A 116 3.87 6.35 -11.38
CA MET A 116 2.52 6.72 -10.93
C MET A 116 1.50 6.88 -12.07
N GLN A 117 1.93 7.35 -13.24
CA GLN A 117 1.08 7.43 -14.44
C GLN A 117 0.64 6.04 -14.92
N ARG A 118 1.50 5.03 -14.80
CA ARG A 118 1.13 3.65 -15.09
C ARG A 118 0.27 3.06 -13.96
N TYR A 119 0.65 3.28 -12.70
CA TYR A 119 -0.10 2.81 -11.54
C TYR A 119 -1.56 3.29 -11.53
N ARG A 120 -1.83 4.54 -11.96
CA ARG A 120 -3.19 5.07 -12.00
C ARG A 120 -4.10 4.43 -13.06
N GLN A 121 -3.56 3.64 -13.99
CA GLN A 121 -4.34 2.95 -15.03
C GLN A 121 -4.99 1.67 -14.51
N PHE A 122 -4.55 1.15 -13.37
CA PHE A 122 -5.15 0.01 -12.70
C PHE A 122 -6.36 0.44 -11.87
N GLU A 123 -7.32 -0.48 -11.72
CA GLU A 123 -8.41 -0.29 -10.77
C GLU A 123 -7.83 -0.22 -9.36
N ARG A 124 -8.22 0.80 -8.60
CA ARG A 124 -7.76 0.99 -7.23
C ARG A 124 -8.93 1.33 -6.34
N ARG A 125 -8.98 0.67 -5.20
CA ARG A 125 -9.95 0.91 -4.12
C ARG A 125 -9.20 0.91 -2.80
N THR A 126 -9.78 1.48 -1.76
CA THR A 126 -9.23 1.32 -0.41
C THR A 126 -9.27 -0.16 -0.01
N PHE A 127 -8.38 -0.58 0.89
CA PHE A 127 -8.37 -1.96 1.40
C PHE A 127 -9.76 -2.41 1.91
N ARG A 128 -10.47 -1.53 2.62
CA ARG A 128 -11.82 -1.79 3.12
C ARG A 128 -12.87 -1.96 2.03
N GLU A 129 -12.74 -1.24 0.92
CA GLU A 129 -13.64 -1.40 -0.22
C GLU A 129 -13.39 -2.74 -0.90
N TRP A 130 -12.13 -3.12 -1.12
CA TRP A 130 -11.80 -4.46 -1.61
C TRP A 130 -12.37 -5.56 -0.71
N ALA A 131 -12.09 -5.50 0.60
CA ALA A 131 -12.58 -6.46 1.57
C ALA A 131 -14.12 -6.60 1.57
N ARG A 132 -14.85 -5.48 1.48
CA ARG A 132 -16.33 -5.50 1.40
C ARG A 132 -16.83 -6.23 0.14
N ASN A 133 -16.18 -6.05 -1.00
CA ASN A 133 -16.57 -6.69 -2.26
C ASN A 133 -16.21 -8.17 -2.29
N SER A 134 -15.07 -8.55 -1.69
CA SER A 134 -14.68 -9.97 -1.53
C SER A 134 -15.69 -10.75 -0.68
N VAL A 135 -16.17 -10.16 0.43
CA VAL A 135 -17.20 -10.79 1.29
C VAL A 135 -18.59 -10.80 0.62
N ALA A 136 -18.86 -9.86 -0.30
CA ALA A 136 -20.12 -9.85 -1.06
C ALA A 136 -20.13 -10.90 -2.18
N GLY A 137 -18.99 -11.15 -2.85
CA GLY A 137 -18.86 -12.18 -3.88
C GLY A 137 -19.03 -13.60 -3.35
N ASP A 138 -18.60 -13.86 -2.11
CA ASP A 138 -18.67 -15.18 -1.46
C ASP A 138 -20.09 -15.57 -1.02
N ARG A 139 -21.04 -14.61 -1.00
CA ARG A 139 -22.46 -14.83 -0.67
C ARG A 139 -23.35 -14.98 -1.90
N GLY A 140 -22.77 -15.06 -3.09
CA GLY A 140 -23.47 -15.15 -4.37
C GLY A 140 -23.54 -16.55 -4.99
N GLU A 141 -22.99 -17.57 -4.33
CA GLU A 141 -22.90 -18.93 -4.88
C GLU A 141 -23.50 -19.97 -3.91
N THR A 142 -24.78 -19.79 -3.57
CA THR A 142 -25.65 -20.91 -3.18
C THR A 142 -26.97 -20.75 -3.92
N ALA A 143 -27.06 -21.44 -5.05
CA ALA A 143 -28.32 -21.76 -5.72
C ALA A 143 -29.16 -22.70 -4.84
#